data_AF-A0A1F1QKH4-F1
#
_entry.id   AF-A0A1F1QKH4-F1
#
_cell.length_a   1.000
_cell.length_b   1.000
_cell.length_c   1.000
_cell.angle_alpha   90.00
_cell.angle_beta   90.00
_cell.angle_gamma   90.00
#
_symmetry.space_group_name_H-M   'P 1'
#
loop_
_entity.id
_entity.type
_entity.pdbx_description
1 polymer ?
#
loop_
_entity_poly.entity_id
_entity_poly.type
_entity_poly.pdbx_seq_one_letter_code
_entity_poly.pdbx_strand_id
1 'polypeptide(L)'
;MATYITVADVDAILGPDWAAPELKDEAVFEANAYLTALNLVGIDMDDIPEDVRQAGARLAKCASQGKLYQQQTEGSLEAKTVKAGSVSTSKTFGSIDKTSTVAQPACVQLALALLTPWRSNPFAFAVKRG
;
A
#
# COMPACT_ATOMS: atom_id res chain seq x y z
N MET A 1 -11.32 0.50 -14.84
CA MET A 1 -10.10 0.64 -14.03
C MET A 1 -9.18 1.58 -14.80
N ALA A 2 -8.58 2.57 -14.13
CA ALA A 2 -7.62 3.45 -14.79
C ALA A 2 -6.25 2.75 -14.86
N THR A 3 -5.52 2.97 -15.95
CA THR A 3 -4.18 2.41 -16.15
C THR A 3 -3.17 3.45 -15.69
N TYR A 4 -2.64 3.30 -14.47
CA TYR A 4 -1.71 4.26 -13.91
C TYR A 4 -0.25 3.93 -14.26
N ILE A 5 0.06 2.65 -14.35
CA ILE A 5 1.39 2.13 -14.66
C ILE A 5 1.29 0.89 -15.55
N THR A 6 2.32 0.68 -16.38
CA THR A 6 2.53 -0.53 -17.18
C THR A 6 3.77 -1.29 -16.70
N VAL A 7 3.92 -2.56 -17.11
CA VAL A 7 5.13 -3.35 -16.79
C VAL A 7 6.41 -2.65 -17.26
N ALA A 8 6.37 -2.01 -18.43
CA ALA A 8 7.50 -1.25 -18.96
C ALA A 8 7.88 -0.06 -18.06
N ASP A 9 6.89 0.64 -17.50
CA ASP A 9 7.15 1.75 -16.57
C ASP A 9 7.78 1.24 -15.28
N VAL A 10 7.29 0.11 -14.76
CA VAL A 10 7.85 -0.50 -13.55
C VAL A 10 9.28 -0.99 -13.79
N ASP A 11 9.55 -1.60 -14.95
CA ASP A 11 10.89 -2.02 -15.36
C ASP A 11 11.84 -0.81 -15.50
N ALA A 12 11.34 0.33 -15.99
CA ALA A 12 12.13 1.57 -16.08
C ALA A 12 12.45 2.18 -14.71
N ILE A 13 11.51 2.11 -13.74
CA ILE A 13 11.65 2.71 -12.41
C ILE A 13 12.47 1.82 -11.45
N LEU A 14 12.20 0.51 -11.45
CA LEU A 14 12.77 -0.43 -10.47
C LEU A 14 13.83 -1.38 -11.07
N GLY A 15 13.99 -1.38 -12.39
CA GLY A 15 14.81 -2.36 -13.11
C GLY A 15 14.03 -3.65 -13.38
N PRO A 16 14.40 -4.44 -14.40
CA PRO A 16 13.63 -5.60 -14.86
C PRO A 16 13.52 -6.75 -13.84
N ASP A 17 14.38 -6.78 -12.82
CA ASP A 17 14.47 -7.84 -11.82
C ASP A 17 13.51 -7.65 -10.63
N TRP A 18 12.54 -6.73 -10.72
CA TRP A 18 11.61 -6.43 -9.62
C TRP A 18 10.65 -7.58 -9.30
N ALA A 19 10.37 -8.46 -10.26
CA ALA A 19 9.52 -9.64 -10.14
C ALA A 19 9.83 -10.69 -11.22
N ALA A 20 9.38 -11.92 -10.98
CA ALA A 20 9.38 -12.97 -11.99
C ALA A 20 8.45 -12.59 -13.16
N PRO A 21 8.84 -12.85 -14.42
CA PRO A 21 8.12 -12.36 -15.61
C PRO A 21 6.66 -12.81 -15.67
N GLU A 22 6.34 -14.00 -15.19
CA GLU A 22 4.99 -14.55 -15.14
C GLU A 22 4.07 -13.87 -14.11
N LEU A 23 4.64 -13.16 -13.12
CA LEU A 23 3.89 -12.44 -12.09
C LEU A 23 3.74 -10.95 -12.40
N LYS A 24 4.46 -10.43 -13.40
CA LYS A 24 4.51 -8.99 -13.68
C LYS A 24 3.14 -8.43 -14.08
N ASP A 25 2.45 -9.12 -14.98
CA ASP A 25 1.14 -8.67 -15.48
C ASP A 25 0.08 -8.64 -14.37
N GLU A 26 0.01 -9.70 -13.56
CA GLU A 26 -0.91 -9.78 -12.43
C GLU A 26 -0.58 -8.73 -11.36
N ALA A 27 0.71 -8.56 -11.03
CA ALA A 27 1.15 -7.57 -10.05
C ALA A 27 0.86 -6.12 -10.48
N VAL A 28 1.01 -5.80 -11.77
CA VAL A 28 0.65 -4.47 -12.30
C VAL A 28 -0.87 -4.28 -12.32
N PHE A 29 -1.64 -5.31 -12.65
CA PHE A 29 -3.09 -5.27 -12.58
C PHE A 29 -3.58 -4.98 -11.15
N GLU A 30 -3.04 -5.69 -10.16
CA GLU A 30 -3.31 -5.48 -8.74
C GLU A 30 -2.95 -4.05 -8.28
N ALA A 31 -1.78 -3.55 -8.67
CA ALA A 31 -1.38 -2.19 -8.33
C ALA A 31 -2.33 -1.13 -8.91
N ASN A 32 -2.74 -1.27 -10.18
CA ASN A 32 -3.68 -0.37 -10.83
C ASN A 32 -5.09 -0.45 -10.20
N ALA A 33 -5.53 -1.63 -9.79
CA ALA A 33 -6.77 -1.82 -9.05
C ALA A 33 -6.72 -1.10 -7.69
N TYR A 34 -5.61 -1.25 -6.96
CA TYR A 34 -5.38 -0.58 -5.68
C TYR A 34 -5.38 0.96 -5.82
N LEU A 35 -4.67 1.51 -6.81
CA LEU A 35 -4.65 2.95 -7.09
C LEU A 35 -6.05 3.47 -7.47
N THR A 36 -6.80 2.72 -8.29
CA THR A 36 -8.19 3.06 -8.63
C THR A 36 -9.07 3.12 -7.37
N ALA A 37 -8.90 2.20 -6.42
CA ALA A 37 -9.65 2.16 -5.18
C ALA A 37 -9.34 3.34 -4.23
N LEU A 38 -8.15 3.95 -4.35
CA LEU A 38 -7.77 5.12 -3.54
C LEU A 38 -8.48 6.41 -3.95
N ASN A 39 -9.24 6.42 -5.06
CA ASN A 39 -9.97 7.59 -5.56
C ASN A 39 -9.07 8.86 -5.61
N LEU A 40 -7.91 8.72 -6.25
CA LEU A 40 -6.95 9.80 -6.38
C LEU A 40 -7.57 10.96 -7.20
N VAL A 41 -7.29 12.20 -6.80
CA VAL A 41 -7.84 13.42 -7.41
C VAL A 41 -6.75 14.25 -8.06
N GLY A 42 -7.10 14.98 -9.12
CA GLY A 42 -6.18 15.89 -9.80
C GLY A 42 -5.12 15.21 -10.67
N ILE A 43 -5.25 13.90 -10.91
CA ILE A 43 -4.36 13.17 -11.82
C ILE A 43 -4.88 13.33 -13.25
N ASP A 44 -4.02 13.86 -14.12
CA ASP A 44 -4.20 13.75 -15.56
C ASP A 44 -3.79 12.33 -16.00
N MET A 45 -4.68 11.63 -16.71
CA MET A 45 -4.39 10.29 -17.21
C MET A 45 -3.43 10.32 -18.41
N ASP A 46 -3.34 11.45 -19.11
CA ASP A 46 -2.42 11.64 -20.23
C ASP A 46 -1.01 12.01 -19.75
N ASP A 47 -0.89 12.63 -18.56
CA ASP A 47 0.38 12.97 -17.92
C ASP A 47 0.38 12.60 -16.43
N ILE A 48 0.60 11.31 -16.17
CA ILE A 48 0.60 10.78 -14.82
C ILE A 48 1.81 11.32 -14.06
N PRO A 49 1.62 11.99 -12.90
CA PRO A 49 2.72 12.50 -12.10
C PRO A 49 3.70 11.41 -11.70
N GLU A 50 4.99 11.76 -11.66
CA GLU A 50 6.06 10.82 -11.33
C GLU A 50 5.86 10.16 -9.96
N ASP A 51 5.35 10.90 -8.96
CA ASP A 51 5.07 10.36 -7.62
C ASP A 51 4.05 9.22 -7.67
N VAL A 52 3.03 9.34 -8.54
CA VAL A 52 1.98 8.32 -8.74
C VAL A 52 2.57 7.11 -9.45
N ARG A 53 3.43 7.32 -10.46
CA ARG A 53 4.13 6.23 -11.14
C ARG A 53 5.06 5.47 -10.19
N GLN A 54 5.84 6.18 -9.37
CA GLN A 54 6.72 5.56 -8.37
C GLN A 54 5.94 4.82 -7.29
N ALA A 55 4.83 5.37 -6.83
CA ALA A 55 3.94 4.68 -5.89
C ALA A 55 3.38 3.39 -6.52
N GLY A 56 2.86 3.48 -7.76
CA GLY A 56 2.37 2.33 -8.51
C GLY A 56 3.42 1.24 -8.69
N ALA A 57 4.64 1.60 -9.10
CA ALA A 57 5.73 0.64 -9.29
C ALA A 57 6.09 -0.09 -7.98
N ARG A 58 6.14 0.64 -6.87
CA ARG A 58 6.37 0.04 -5.54
C ARG A 58 5.22 -0.87 -5.11
N LEU A 59 3.97 -0.50 -5.39
CA LEU A 59 2.80 -1.34 -5.14
C LEU A 59 2.82 -2.61 -5.99
N ALA A 60 3.22 -2.53 -7.26
CA ALA A 60 3.38 -3.70 -8.12
C ALA A 60 4.45 -4.65 -7.56
N LYS A 61 5.59 -4.12 -7.09
CA LYS A 61 6.58 -4.94 -6.37
C LYS A 61 6.05 -5.57 -5.08
N CYS A 62 5.16 -4.91 -4.34
CA CYS A 62 4.49 -5.53 -3.20
C CYS A 62 3.52 -6.65 -3.63
N ALA A 63 2.81 -6.44 -4.75
CA ALA A 63 1.85 -7.37 -5.32
C ALA A 63 2.54 -8.65 -5.80
N SER A 64 3.67 -8.53 -6.50
CA SER A 64 4.47 -9.69 -6.94
C SER A 64 5.01 -10.54 -5.78
N GLN A 65 5.11 -9.95 -4.58
CA GLN A 65 5.47 -10.65 -3.35
C GLN A 65 4.26 -11.21 -2.60
N GLY A 66 3.04 -11.04 -3.12
CA GLY A 66 1.79 -11.41 -2.48
C GLY A 66 1.49 -10.63 -1.20
N LYS A 67 2.09 -9.45 -1.03
CA LYS A 67 1.97 -8.64 0.21
C LYS A 67 1.01 -7.47 0.08
N LEU A 68 0.64 -7.05 -1.14
CA LEU A 68 -0.17 -5.85 -1.37
C LEU A 68 -1.53 -5.91 -0.67
N TYR A 69 -2.21 -7.05 -0.76
CA TYR A 69 -3.52 -7.28 -0.13
C TYR A 69 -3.46 -8.14 1.13
N GLN A 70 -2.26 -8.43 1.66
CA GLN A 70 -2.16 -9.12 2.93
C GLN A 70 -2.70 -8.23 4.04
N GLN A 71 -3.91 -8.54 4.49
CA GLN A 71 -4.43 -8.03 5.74
C GLN A 71 -3.50 -8.54 6.85
N GLN A 72 -2.77 -7.61 7.48
CA GLN A 72 -1.99 -7.94 8.66
C GLN A 72 -2.95 -8.26 9.79
N THR A 73 -3.32 -9.53 9.82
CA THR A 73 -4.01 -10.15 10.92
C THR A 73 -2.94 -10.36 11.98
N GLU A 74 -2.61 -9.31 12.74
CA GLU A 74 -1.92 -9.50 14.01
C GLU A 74 -2.87 -10.24 14.95
N GLY A 75 -2.83 -11.55 14.82
CA GLY A 75 -3.61 -12.51 15.59
C GLY A 75 -2.86 -13.83 15.76
N SER A 76 -1.59 -13.93 15.33
CA SER A 76 -0.68 -14.88 15.97
C SER A 76 -0.23 -14.25 17.29
N LEU A 77 -1.17 -14.18 18.23
CA LEU A 77 -0.84 -14.20 19.64
C LEU A 77 -0.18 -15.56 19.88
N GLU A 78 1.10 -15.69 19.52
CA GLU A 78 2.00 -16.67 20.11
C GLU A 78 2.18 -16.26 21.58
N ALA A 79 1.10 -16.41 22.35
CA ALA A 79 1.10 -16.31 23.79
C ALA A 79 1.89 -17.52 24.30
N LYS A 80 3.22 -17.41 24.25
CA LYS A 80 4.11 -18.33 24.91
C LYS A 80 4.00 -18.08 26.42
N THR A 81 2.94 -18.60 27.04
CA THR A 81 2.79 -18.57 28.50
C THR A 81 3.82 -19.51 29.10
N VAL A 82 4.97 -18.97 29.52
CA VAL A 82 5.91 -19.70 30.36
C VAL A 82 5.37 -19.64 31.79
N LYS A 83 4.68 -20.70 32.25
CA LYS A 83 4.38 -20.87 33.68
C LYS A 83 5.67 -21.23 34.41
N ALA A 84 6.44 -20.21 34.78
CA ALA A 84 7.43 -20.30 35.84
C ALA A 84 6.91 -19.47 37.03
N GLY A 85 7.01 -20.03 38.23
CA GLY A 85 6.35 -19.52 39.43
C GLY A 85 6.53 -18.02 39.69
N SER A 86 5.43 -17.44 40.20
CA SER A 86 5.37 -16.26 41.06
C SER A 86 5.81 -14.89 40.56
N VAL A 87 5.75 -14.53 39.27
CA VAL A 87 5.59 -13.12 38.85
C VAL A 87 4.84 -13.02 37.51
N SER A 88 3.60 -12.53 37.54
CA SER A 88 2.84 -12.23 36.32
C SER A 88 3.06 -10.77 35.93
N THR A 89 3.98 -10.51 35.00
CA THR A 89 4.08 -9.20 34.34
C THR A 89 3.24 -9.19 33.07
N SER A 90 2.01 -8.69 33.17
CA SER A 90 1.18 -8.38 32.00
C SER A 90 1.71 -7.11 31.35
N LYS A 91 2.58 -7.25 30.34
CA LYS A 91 2.86 -6.15 29.41
C LYS A 91 1.71 -6.10 28.40
N THR A 92 0.67 -5.35 28.74
CA THR A 92 -0.37 -4.96 27.79
C THR A 92 0.29 -4.02 26.78
N PHE A 93 0.81 -4.56 25.67
CA PHE A 93 1.09 -3.73 24.51
C PHE A 93 -0.25 -3.09 24.13
N GLY A 94 -0.29 -1.75 24.17
CA GLY A 94 -1.49 -0.99 23.83
C GLY A 94 -2.04 -1.51 22.52
N SER A 95 -3.33 -1.81 22.52
CA SER A 95 -4.11 -2.16 21.33
C SER A 95 -3.63 -1.29 20.16
N ILE A 96 -2.85 -1.86 19.25
CA ILE A 96 -2.52 -1.19 18.00
C ILE A 96 -3.88 -1.10 17.30
N ASP A 97 -4.42 0.12 17.26
CA ASP A 97 -5.67 0.42 16.58
C ASP A 97 -5.63 -0.24 15.20
N LYS A 98 -6.56 -1.17 14.94
CA LYS A 98 -6.68 -1.95 13.69
C LYS A 98 -6.88 -1.07 12.43
N THR A 99 -7.03 0.23 12.62
CA THR A 99 -7.16 1.28 11.60
C THR A 99 -5.86 2.04 11.34
N SER A 100 -4.79 1.76 12.10
CA SER A 100 -3.52 2.45 11.96
C SER A 100 -2.79 1.99 10.70
N THR A 101 -2.40 2.94 9.86
CA THR A 101 -1.54 2.77 8.67
C THR A 101 -0.24 1.98 8.96
N VAL A 102 0.12 1.84 10.24
CA VAL A 102 1.24 1.08 10.79
C VAL A 102 1.11 -0.45 10.55
N ALA A 103 -0.10 -0.97 10.42
CA ALA A 103 -0.32 -2.40 10.13
C ALA A 103 -0.08 -2.77 8.66
N GLN A 104 0.20 -1.82 7.77
CA GLN A 104 0.46 -2.10 6.35
C GLN A 104 1.92 -2.58 6.14
N PRO A 105 2.22 -3.41 5.12
CA PRO A 105 3.59 -3.71 4.73
C PRO A 105 4.39 -2.43 4.46
N ALA A 106 5.67 -2.38 4.84
CA ALA A 106 6.52 -1.19 4.67
C ALA A 106 6.55 -0.65 3.22
N CYS A 107 6.45 -1.55 2.24
CA CYS A 107 6.43 -1.19 0.82
C CYS A 107 5.12 -0.48 0.41
N VAL A 108 3.98 -0.82 1.04
CA VAL A 108 2.69 -0.14 0.87
C VAL A 108 2.69 1.20 1.61
N GLN A 109 3.24 1.26 2.82
CA GLN A 109 3.31 2.51 3.60
C GLN A 109 4.04 3.63 2.84
N LEU A 110 5.18 3.32 2.23
CA LEU A 110 5.94 4.30 1.45
C LEU A 110 5.20 4.73 0.18
N ALA A 111 4.55 3.80 -0.52
CA ALA A 111 3.73 4.15 -1.68
C ALA A 111 2.56 5.07 -1.28
N LEU A 112 1.90 4.79 -0.16
CA LEU A 112 0.83 5.65 0.36
C LEU A 112 1.34 7.04 0.78
N ALA A 113 2.56 7.14 1.31
CA ALA A 113 3.18 8.41 1.66
C ALA A 113 3.39 9.29 0.41
N LEU A 114 3.85 8.71 -0.71
CA LEU A 114 3.99 9.40 -1.99
C LEU A 114 2.65 9.86 -2.57
N LEU A 115 1.58 9.09 -2.31
CA LEU A 115 0.23 9.42 -2.80
C LEU A 115 -0.49 10.47 -1.96
N THR A 116 0.04 10.87 -0.78
CA THR A 116 -0.58 11.85 0.12
C THR A 116 -1.15 13.10 -0.57
N PRO A 117 -0.42 13.80 -1.46
CA PRO A 117 -0.95 15.00 -2.13
C PRO A 117 -2.09 14.71 -3.11
N TRP A 118 -2.20 13.48 -3.60
CA TRP A 118 -3.18 13.04 -4.60
C TRP A 118 -4.43 12.42 -3.98
N ARG A 119 -4.46 12.19 -2.66
CA ARG A 119 -5.63 11.61 -1.99
C ARG A 119 -6.74 12.64 -1.89
N SER A 120 -7.98 12.22 -2.17
CA SER A 120 -9.15 13.06 -1.94
C SER A 120 -9.20 13.50 -0.48
N ASN A 121 -9.06 14.80 -0.21
CA ASN A 121 -9.21 15.32 1.14
C ASN A 121 -10.70 15.29 1.50
N PRO A 122 -11.13 14.51 2.51
CA PRO A 122 -12.54 14.44 2.90
C PRO A 122 -13.06 15.78 3.45
N PHE A 123 -12.17 16.71 3.81
CA PHE A 123 -12.51 18.04 4.30
C PHE A 123 -12.44 19.14 3.22
N ALA A 124 -12.06 18.81 1.98
CA ALA A 124 -12.09 19.79 0.90
C ALA A 124 -13.53 19.94 0.39
N PHE A 125 -14.21 21.02 0.78
CA PHE A 125 -15.48 21.39 0.17
C PHE A 125 -15.20 22.07 -1.17
N ALA A 126 -15.76 21.53 -2.25
CA ALA A 126 -15.72 22.18 -3.56
C ALA A 126 -16.63 23.42 -3.53
N VAL A 127 -16.04 24.62 -3.42
CA VAL A 127 -16.78 25.86 -3.63
C VAL A 127 -17.11 25.97 -5.11
N LYS A 128 -18.29 25.48 -5.52
CA LYS A 128 -18.86 25.85 -6.82
C LYS A 128 -19.25 27.32 -6.75
N ARG A 129 -18.41 28.19 -7.33
CA ARG A 129 -18.85 29.54 -7.71
C ARG A 129 -19.75 29.36 -8.94
N GLY A 130 -21.05 29.61 -8.75
CA GLY A 130 -22.03 29.68 -9.82
C GLY A 130 -21.85 30.92 -10.68
#